data_AF-A0A922SQ14-F1
#
_entry.id   AF-A0A922SQ14-F1
#
_cell.length_a   1.000
_cell.length_b   1.000
_cell.length_c   1.000
_cell.angle_alpha   90.00
_cell.angle_beta   90.00
_cell.angle_gamma   90.00
#
_symmetry.space_group_name_H-M   'P 1'
#
loop_
_entity.id
_entity.type
_entity.pdbx_description
1 polymer ?
#
loop_
_entity_poly.entity_id
_entity_poly.type
_entity_poly.pdbx_seq_one_letter_code
_entity_poly.pdbx_strand_id
1 'polypeptide(L)'
;MISDIGKWRRAQGVLPSPASHRPANSSTPPLYPPSPPPPPPPPPPPAPPNPWANRAPSNQLALILGDVWPHRLLHVASMRSHIRQDRNSYSGIEAPRYNVLSYTWGYYKDENETPIPVYGIDWPIPGIKRSHFMVETFQNTIKSAARGVKHACEWLWVDVACIPQEHNDESKQSKDVRDQEIGRQVEICDGS
;
A
#
# COMPACT_ATOMS: atom_id res chain seq x y z
N MET A 1 -55.85 -9.53 -7.57
CA MET A 1 -55.95 -10.12 -8.92
C MET A 1 -54.73 -11.00 -9.12
N ILE A 2 -55.00 -12.31 -9.16
CA ILE A 2 -54.07 -13.43 -9.33
C ILE A 2 -54.07 -13.78 -10.82
N SER A 3 -52.94 -14.27 -11.35
CA SER A 3 -52.79 -15.23 -12.47
C SER A 3 -51.41 -15.04 -13.14
N ASP A 4 -50.68 -16.04 -13.63
CA ASP A 4 -50.87 -17.49 -13.61
C ASP A 4 -49.54 -18.19 -13.96
N ILE A 5 -49.43 -19.44 -13.54
CA ILE A 5 -48.27 -20.32 -13.69
C ILE A 5 -48.47 -21.19 -14.94
N GLY A 6 -47.55 -21.07 -15.91
CA GLY A 6 -47.56 -21.86 -17.14
C GLY A 6 -46.89 -23.23 -16.98
N LYS A 7 -47.71 -24.26 -16.75
CA LYS A 7 -47.38 -25.70 -16.88
C LYS A 7 -47.06 -26.08 -18.33
N TRP A 8 -45.99 -26.85 -18.55
CA TRP A 8 -45.81 -27.64 -19.77
C TRP A 8 -46.00 -29.14 -19.49
N ARG A 9 -46.95 -29.74 -20.22
CA ARG A 9 -47.32 -31.16 -20.17
C ARG A 9 -46.33 -32.03 -20.95
N ARG A 10 -46.12 -33.22 -20.39
CA ARG A 10 -45.44 -34.37 -20.96
C ARG A 10 -46.40 -35.07 -21.94
N ALA A 11 -45.98 -35.31 -23.18
CA ALA A 11 -46.67 -36.19 -24.12
C ALA A 11 -45.81 -37.45 -24.35
N GLN A 12 -46.45 -38.61 -24.20
CA GLN A 12 -45.90 -39.94 -24.46
C GLN A 12 -46.04 -40.28 -25.96
N GLY A 13 -45.07 -40.99 -26.51
CA GLY A 13 -45.08 -41.49 -27.88
C GLY A 13 -44.16 -42.70 -28.04
N VAL A 14 -44.73 -43.87 -27.73
CA VAL A 14 -44.55 -45.23 -28.29
C VAL A 14 -43.31 -45.56 -29.13
N LEU A 15 -42.63 -46.64 -28.72
CA LEU A 15 -41.56 -47.39 -29.41
C LEU A 15 -42.03 -48.08 -30.69
N PRO A 16 -41.12 -48.31 -31.65
CA PRO A 16 -40.97 -49.65 -32.21
C PRO A 16 -39.52 -50.18 -32.16
N SER A 17 -39.43 -51.50 -32.01
CA SER A 17 -38.22 -52.33 -31.95
C SER A 17 -37.92 -52.94 -33.35
N PRO A 18 -36.93 -53.85 -33.52
CA PRO A 18 -35.54 -53.55 -33.87
C PRO A 18 -35.16 -54.08 -35.27
N ALA A 19 -34.08 -53.56 -35.88
CA ALA A 19 -33.45 -54.17 -37.04
C ALA A 19 -31.93 -54.31 -36.85
N SER A 20 -31.51 -55.57 -36.99
CA SER A 20 -30.18 -56.12 -36.84
C SER A 20 -29.22 -55.59 -37.91
N HIS A 21 -28.10 -54.99 -37.50
CA HIS A 21 -26.93 -54.79 -38.36
C HIS A 21 -25.63 -55.16 -37.62
N ARG A 22 -24.80 -55.90 -38.36
CA ARG A 22 -23.54 -56.57 -38.02
C ARG A 22 -22.54 -55.71 -37.23
N PRO A 23 -21.68 -56.32 -36.39
CA PRO A 23 -20.58 -55.63 -35.76
C PRO A 23 -19.47 -55.34 -36.79
N ALA A 24 -19.14 -54.06 -36.95
CA ALA A 24 -17.87 -53.66 -37.57
C ALA A 24 -16.77 -53.76 -36.51
N ASN A 25 -15.69 -54.46 -36.84
CA ASN A 25 -14.43 -54.47 -36.12
C ASN A 25 -13.99 -53.02 -35.81
N SER A 26 -14.05 -52.64 -34.54
CA SER A 26 -13.38 -51.44 -34.03
C SER A 26 -12.32 -51.91 -33.04
N SER A 27 -11.07 -51.94 -33.51
CA SER A 27 -9.91 -52.13 -32.65
C SER A 27 -9.80 -50.92 -31.73
N THR A 28 -10.25 -51.08 -30.49
CA THR A 28 -10.06 -50.10 -29.43
C THR A 28 -8.56 -50.01 -29.11
N PRO A 29 -7.90 -48.85 -29.23
CA PRO A 29 -6.53 -48.71 -28.76
C PRO A 29 -6.50 -48.89 -27.23
N PRO A 30 -5.39 -49.39 -26.66
CA PRO A 30 -5.28 -49.56 -25.22
C PRO A 30 -5.45 -48.21 -24.51
N LEU A 31 -6.31 -48.19 -23.49
CA LEU A 31 -6.46 -47.07 -22.57
C LEU A 31 -5.12 -46.90 -21.84
N TYR A 32 -4.36 -45.88 -22.22
CA TYR A 32 -3.21 -45.45 -21.43
C TYR A 32 -3.72 -44.99 -20.06
N PRO A 33 -3.10 -45.42 -18.95
CA PRO A 33 -3.44 -44.88 -17.64
C PRO A 33 -3.20 -43.36 -17.64
N PRO A 34 -4.00 -42.58 -16.91
CA PRO A 34 -3.79 -41.14 -16.81
C PRO A 34 -2.40 -40.88 -16.23
N SER A 35 -1.65 -39.99 -16.89
CA SER A 35 -0.35 -39.53 -16.38
C SER A 35 -0.51 -39.01 -14.95
N PRO A 36 0.40 -39.34 -14.03
CA PRO A 36 0.35 -38.82 -12.68
C PRO A 36 0.41 -37.28 -12.72
N PRO A 37 -0.26 -36.59 -11.77
CA PRO A 37 -0.19 -35.14 -11.69
C PRO A 37 1.27 -34.70 -11.52
N PRO A 38 1.68 -33.57 -12.12
CA PRO A 38 3.01 -33.05 -11.91
C PRO A 38 3.24 -32.79 -10.42
N PRO A 39 4.46 -32.98 -9.92
CA PRO A 39 4.77 -32.68 -8.53
C PRO A 39 4.50 -31.19 -8.25
N PRO A 40 4.12 -30.85 -7.00
CA PRO A 40 3.96 -29.46 -6.61
C PRO A 40 5.28 -28.71 -6.86
N PRO A 41 5.22 -27.43 -7.26
CA PRO A 41 6.42 -26.63 -7.38
C PRO A 41 7.16 -26.59 -6.04
N PRO A 42 8.50 -26.54 -6.06
CA PRO A 42 9.26 -26.41 -4.83
C PRO A 42 8.84 -25.13 -4.10
N PRO A 43 8.88 -25.13 -2.75
CA PRO A 43 8.62 -23.92 -1.99
C PRO A 43 9.59 -22.81 -2.42
N PRO A 44 9.16 -21.53 -2.40
CA PRO A 44 10.05 -20.43 -2.67
C PRO A 44 11.24 -20.47 -1.70
N PRO A 45 12.43 -20.03 -2.13
CA PRO A 45 13.57 -19.92 -1.23
C PRO A 45 13.19 -19.02 -0.03
N PRO A 46 13.80 -19.25 1.14
CA PRO A 46 13.63 -18.36 2.29
C PRO A 46 13.94 -16.93 1.86
N ALA A 47 13.13 -15.97 2.33
CA ALA A 47 13.45 -14.57 2.14
C ALA A 47 14.87 -14.30 2.69
N PRO A 48 15.69 -13.50 1.99
CA PRO A 48 17.01 -13.14 2.50
C PRO A 48 16.86 -12.51 3.89
N PRO A 49 17.81 -12.74 4.81
CA PRO A 49 17.78 -12.12 6.12
C PRO A 49 17.68 -10.61 5.94
N ASN A 50 16.70 -9.97 6.58
CA ASN A 50 16.59 -8.52 6.58
C ASN A 50 17.89 -7.93 7.16
N PRO A 51 18.74 -7.26 6.35
CA PRO A 51 20.03 -6.76 6.82
C PRO A 51 19.89 -5.62 7.83
N TRP A 52 18.68 -5.07 7.99
CA TRP A 52 18.33 -4.06 8.97
C TRP A 52 17.72 -4.63 10.27
N ALA A 53 17.44 -5.94 10.34
CA ALA A 53 16.80 -6.56 11.52
C ALA A 53 17.63 -6.36 12.80
N ASN A 54 18.96 -6.41 12.67
CA ASN A 54 19.90 -6.22 13.79
C ASN A 54 20.40 -4.78 13.92
N ARG A 55 19.98 -3.87 13.02
CA ARG A 55 20.35 -2.44 13.09
C ARG A 55 19.40 -1.63 13.95
N ALA A 56 18.28 -2.20 14.41
CA ALA A 56 17.40 -1.46 15.30
C ALA A 56 18.17 -1.14 16.59
N PRO A 57 18.52 0.12 16.87
CA PRO A 57 19.27 0.49 18.05
C PRO A 57 18.42 0.20 19.28
N SER A 58 18.99 -0.49 20.27
CA SER A 58 18.28 -1.05 21.44
C SER A 58 17.91 -0.03 22.51
N ASN A 59 18.30 1.24 22.38
CA ASN A 59 18.08 2.23 23.43
C ASN A 59 18.00 3.68 22.93
N GLN A 60 17.63 3.92 21.66
CA GLN A 60 17.45 5.30 21.23
C GLN A 60 16.11 5.86 21.71
N LEU A 61 16.21 6.77 22.69
CA LEU A 61 15.35 7.95 22.80
C LEU A 61 15.09 8.51 21.39
N ALA A 62 13.88 9.00 21.13
CA ALA A 62 13.50 9.56 19.82
C ALA A 62 14.65 10.40 19.24
N LEU A 63 15.09 10.05 18.03
CA LEU A 63 16.40 10.38 17.46
C LEU A 63 16.64 11.81 17.04
N ILE A 64 15.85 12.75 17.56
CA ILE A 64 16.21 14.15 17.48
C ILE A 64 17.19 14.43 18.61
N LEU A 65 18.48 14.37 18.30
CA LEU A 65 19.53 14.87 19.18
C LEU A 65 19.49 16.41 19.16
N GLY A 66 18.50 17.00 19.83
CA GLY A 66 18.35 18.45 19.97
C GLY A 66 16.91 18.95 20.00
N ASP A 67 16.74 20.24 20.29
CA ASP A 67 15.46 20.95 20.31
C ASP A 67 14.76 21.10 18.94
N VAL A 68 15.20 20.34 17.94
CA VAL A 68 14.85 20.55 16.53
C VAL A 68 13.72 19.62 16.11
N TRP A 69 12.49 20.04 16.36
CA TRP A 69 11.30 19.28 15.98
C TRP A 69 10.87 19.56 14.54
N PRO A 70 10.36 18.57 13.77
CA PRO A 70 9.92 18.81 12.39
C PRO A 70 8.82 19.88 12.30
N HIS A 71 8.74 20.63 11.21
CA HIS A 71 7.68 21.62 11.07
C HIS A 71 6.27 20.99 11.10
N ARG A 72 6.14 19.76 10.60
CA ARG A 72 4.89 19.01 10.55
C ARG A 72 5.09 17.54 10.87
N LEU A 73 4.04 16.92 11.41
CA LEU A 73 3.93 15.46 11.56
C LEU A 73 2.59 14.98 11.01
N LEU A 74 2.61 13.81 10.37
CA LEU A 74 1.44 13.10 9.89
C LEU A 74 0.87 12.22 11.00
N HIS A 75 -0.38 12.45 11.37
CA HIS A 75 -1.14 11.53 12.22
C HIS A 75 -1.71 10.40 11.35
N VAL A 76 -1.31 9.15 11.64
CA VAL A 76 -1.50 8.00 10.74
C VAL A 76 -2.96 7.63 10.59
N ALA A 77 -3.74 7.65 11.67
CA ALA A 77 -5.14 7.22 11.63
C ALA A 77 -6.03 8.18 10.83
N SER A 78 -5.78 9.49 10.93
CA SER A 78 -6.55 10.50 10.21
C SER A 78 -5.95 10.87 8.85
N MET A 79 -4.74 10.42 8.54
CA MET A 79 -3.96 10.87 7.37
C MET A 79 -3.85 12.41 7.30
N ARG A 80 -3.84 13.08 8.45
CA ARG A 80 -3.74 14.55 8.54
C ARG A 80 -2.35 14.97 8.97
N SER A 81 -1.75 15.88 8.21
CA SER A 81 -0.54 16.60 8.57
C SER A 81 -0.87 17.75 9.52
N HIS A 82 -0.21 17.78 10.67
CA HIS A 82 -0.36 18.82 11.68
C HIS A 82 0.89 19.69 11.72
N ILE A 83 0.68 21.00 11.70
CA ILE A 83 1.75 21.98 11.92
C ILE A 83 2.14 21.95 13.40
N ARG A 84 3.45 22.01 13.65
CA ARG A 84 4.02 22.15 14.98
C ARG A 84 3.50 23.42 15.65
N GLN A 85 2.99 23.26 16.85
CA GLN A 85 2.58 24.29 17.78
C GLN A 85 3.64 24.41 18.88
N ASP A 86 3.88 25.64 19.34
CA ASP A 86 4.87 25.94 20.37
C ASP A 86 6.27 25.37 20.03
N ARG A 87 6.88 24.64 20.97
CA ARG A 87 8.20 24.01 20.80
C ARG A 87 8.12 22.70 20.01
N ASN A 88 7.16 21.84 20.34
CA ASN A 88 7.10 20.46 19.87
C ASN A 88 5.71 19.80 20.01
N SER A 89 4.65 20.60 20.01
CA SER A 89 3.28 20.10 20.16
C SER A 89 2.61 19.91 18.81
N TYR A 90 1.85 18.84 18.65
CA TYR A 90 1.10 18.55 17.42
C TYR A 90 -0.31 18.11 17.81
N SER A 91 -1.31 18.88 17.38
CA SER A 91 -2.71 18.61 17.75
C SER A 91 -2.94 18.49 19.26
N GLY A 92 -2.21 19.28 20.07
CA GLY A 92 -2.27 19.23 21.53
C GLY A 92 -1.47 18.11 22.19
N ILE A 93 -0.75 17.27 21.43
CA ILE A 93 0.17 16.26 21.97
C ILE A 93 1.58 16.83 21.97
N GLU A 94 2.17 16.99 23.15
CA GLU A 94 3.55 17.44 23.30
C GLU A 94 4.52 16.30 23.02
N ALA A 95 5.58 16.59 22.25
CA ALA A 95 6.68 15.67 21.96
C ALA A 95 6.24 14.26 21.52
N PRO A 96 5.28 14.11 20.57
CA PRO A 96 4.79 12.79 20.19
C PRO A 96 5.94 11.96 19.60
N ARG A 97 5.98 10.68 19.96
CA ARG A 97 6.88 9.72 19.32
C ARG A 97 6.46 9.58 17.85
N TYR A 98 7.42 9.62 16.94
CA TYR A 98 7.19 9.43 15.53
C TYR A 98 8.30 8.61 14.88
N ASN A 99 7.99 7.98 13.75
CA ASN A 99 8.99 7.36 12.86
C ASN A 99 9.18 8.23 11.61
N VAL A 100 10.29 8.05 10.92
CA VAL A 100 10.65 8.80 9.71
C VAL A 100 10.44 7.90 8.49
N LEU A 101 9.80 8.43 7.45
CA LEU A 101 9.65 7.80 6.15
C LEU A 101 9.94 8.84 5.07
N SER A 102 11.15 8.79 4.49
CA SER A 102 11.46 9.57 3.29
C SER A 102 11.19 8.73 2.05
N TYR A 103 10.48 9.31 1.08
CA TYR A 103 10.18 8.71 -0.20
C TYR A 103 10.24 9.75 -1.32
N THR A 104 11.12 9.54 -2.31
CA THR A 104 11.32 10.48 -3.43
C THR A 104 10.29 10.25 -4.54
N TRP A 105 9.28 11.11 -4.66
CA TRP A 105 8.20 10.99 -5.65
C TRP A 105 8.53 11.55 -7.03
N GLY A 106 9.59 12.38 -7.14
CA GLY A 106 9.88 13.24 -8.28
C GLY A 106 9.81 12.58 -9.66
N TYR A 107 10.31 11.34 -9.77
CA TYR A 107 10.55 10.69 -11.05
C TYR A 107 9.32 9.95 -11.64
N TYR A 108 8.36 9.55 -10.80
CA TYR A 108 7.25 8.67 -11.21
C TYR A 108 5.88 9.35 -11.15
N LYS A 109 5.85 10.70 -11.15
CA LYS A 109 4.60 11.48 -11.13
C LYS A 109 3.74 11.16 -12.36
N ASP A 110 2.43 11.04 -12.14
CA ASP A 110 1.41 10.93 -13.17
C ASP A 110 0.17 11.74 -12.77
N GLU A 111 -0.18 12.74 -13.56
CA GLU A 111 -1.31 13.63 -13.30
C GLU A 111 -2.67 12.94 -13.47
N ASN A 112 -2.70 11.80 -14.17
CA ASN A 112 -3.92 11.03 -14.40
C ASN A 112 -4.20 10.01 -13.28
N GLU A 113 -3.24 9.82 -12.37
CA GLU A 113 -3.36 8.85 -11.29
C GLU A 113 -3.88 9.50 -10.01
N THR A 114 -4.54 8.69 -9.18
CA THR A 114 -5.07 9.16 -7.90
C THR A 114 -3.91 9.43 -6.93
N PRO A 115 -3.84 10.60 -6.28
CA PRO A 115 -2.84 10.87 -5.27
C PRO A 115 -3.17 10.19 -3.95
N ILE A 116 -2.18 10.05 -3.06
CA ILE A 116 -2.47 9.63 -1.69
C ILE A 116 -3.29 10.73 -0.99
N PRO A 117 -4.41 10.39 -0.33
CA PRO A 117 -5.15 11.35 0.46
C PRO A 117 -4.34 11.74 1.70
N VAL A 118 -3.85 12.97 1.73
CA VAL A 118 -3.26 13.62 2.91
C VAL A 118 -4.02 14.91 3.15
N TYR A 119 -4.44 15.12 4.39
CA TYR A 119 -5.23 16.28 4.79
C TYR A 119 -4.38 17.28 5.59
N GLY A 120 -4.82 18.54 5.67
CA GLY A 120 -4.13 19.56 6.46
C GLY A 120 -2.89 20.16 5.78
N ILE A 121 -2.71 19.90 4.49
CA ILE A 121 -1.70 20.50 3.62
C ILE A 121 -2.36 21.37 2.56
N ASP A 122 -1.64 22.37 2.08
CA ASP A 122 -2.05 23.34 1.06
C ASP A 122 -1.39 23.08 -0.30
N TRP A 123 -0.41 22.19 -0.38
CA TRP A 123 0.20 21.78 -1.65
C TRP A 123 -0.47 20.54 -2.24
N PRO A 124 -0.58 20.45 -3.58
CA PRO A 124 -1.04 19.24 -4.23
C PRO A 124 0.00 18.13 -4.09
N ILE A 125 -0.48 16.91 -3.84
CA ILE A 125 0.32 15.70 -3.98
C ILE A 125 0.01 15.11 -5.35
N PRO A 126 1.00 14.86 -6.22
CA PRO A 126 0.76 14.28 -7.55
C PRO A 126 0.40 12.79 -7.44
N GLY A 127 -0.36 12.26 -8.41
CA GLY A 127 -0.49 10.81 -8.57
C GLY A 127 0.86 10.16 -8.91
N ILE A 128 0.97 8.85 -8.70
CA ILE A 128 2.14 8.05 -9.07
C ILE A 128 1.73 7.00 -10.10
N LYS A 129 2.55 6.79 -11.13
CA LYS A 129 2.35 5.71 -12.11
C LYS A 129 2.17 4.36 -11.42
N ARG A 130 1.01 3.72 -11.64
CA ARG A 130 0.69 2.39 -11.04
C ARG A 130 1.71 1.31 -11.35
N SER A 131 2.39 1.37 -12.50
CA SER A 131 3.44 0.43 -12.88
C SER A 131 4.65 0.46 -11.94
N HIS A 132 4.80 1.52 -11.15
CA HIS A 132 5.86 1.65 -10.15
C HIS A 132 5.32 1.50 -8.74
N PHE A 133 4.21 2.18 -8.43
CA PHE A 133 3.71 2.21 -7.07
C PHE A 133 2.23 2.52 -7.00
N MET A 134 1.51 1.76 -6.17
CA MET A 134 0.09 1.99 -5.90
C MET A 134 -0.08 2.78 -4.60
N VAL A 135 -1.07 3.68 -4.58
CA VAL A 135 -1.43 4.46 -3.37
C VAL A 135 -1.72 3.54 -2.18
N GLU A 136 -2.38 2.42 -2.40
CA GLU A 136 -2.69 1.43 -1.37
C GLU A 136 -1.41 0.85 -0.76
N THR A 137 -0.39 0.56 -1.58
CA THR A 137 0.92 0.10 -1.11
C THR A 137 1.59 1.17 -0.26
N PHE A 138 1.47 2.45 -0.63
CA PHE A 138 2.01 3.54 0.20
C PHE A 138 1.31 3.65 1.54
N GLN A 139 -0.02 3.60 1.56
CA GLN A 139 -0.79 3.62 2.80
C GLN A 139 -0.45 2.44 3.71
N ASN A 140 -0.24 1.25 3.13
CA ASN A 140 0.22 0.08 3.86
C ASN A 140 1.65 0.25 4.39
N THR A 141 2.50 0.95 3.66
CA THR A 141 3.87 1.31 4.10
C THR A 141 3.82 2.28 5.27
N ILE A 142 3.01 3.33 5.20
CA ILE A 142 2.76 4.28 6.30
C ILE A 142 2.27 3.53 7.55
N LYS A 143 1.26 2.67 7.41
CA LYS A 143 0.76 1.85 8.54
C LYS A 143 1.82 0.92 9.09
N SER A 144 2.67 0.35 8.23
CA SER A 144 3.77 -0.52 8.65
C SER A 144 4.87 0.24 9.38
N ALA A 145 5.24 1.43 8.88
CA ALA A 145 6.17 2.33 9.53
C ALA A 145 5.64 2.77 10.90
N ALA A 146 4.35 3.06 11.01
CA ALA A 146 3.68 3.40 12.28
C ALA A 146 3.74 2.28 13.31
N ARG A 147 3.56 1.01 12.89
CA ARG A 147 3.73 -0.14 13.81
C ARG A 147 5.16 -0.25 14.36
N GLY A 148 6.13 0.23 13.59
CA GLY A 148 7.56 0.16 13.92
C GLY A 148 8.07 -1.27 14.06
N VAL A 149 9.37 -1.40 14.33
CA VAL A 149 10.00 -2.71 14.60
C VAL A 149 9.97 -3.02 16.10
N LYS A 150 10.16 -2.01 16.95
CA LYS A 150 10.22 -2.15 18.42
C LYS A 150 9.04 -1.52 19.13
N HIS A 151 8.59 -0.38 18.61
CA HIS A 151 7.54 0.40 19.22
C HIS A 151 6.64 0.97 18.15
N ALA A 152 5.34 0.86 18.39
CA ALA A 152 4.35 1.56 17.60
C ALA A 152 4.35 3.06 17.93
N CYS A 153 4.05 3.87 16.93
CA CYS A 153 3.80 5.28 17.04
C CYS A 153 2.57 5.66 16.21
N GLU A 154 1.86 6.69 16.62
CA GLU A 154 0.68 7.21 15.91
C GLU A 154 1.05 8.30 14.91
N TRP A 155 2.31 8.76 14.97
CA TRP A 155 2.82 9.89 14.21
C TRP A 155 3.97 9.45 13.31
N LEU A 156 4.06 10.07 12.15
CA LEU A 156 5.15 9.90 11.21
C LEU A 156 5.61 11.25 10.70
N TRP A 157 6.90 11.39 10.49
CA TRP A 157 7.40 12.38 9.56
C TRP A 157 7.50 11.73 8.18
N VAL A 158 6.73 12.24 7.22
CA VAL A 158 6.72 11.77 5.84
C VAL A 158 6.94 12.97 4.94
N ASP A 159 7.97 12.96 4.11
CA ASP A 159 8.37 14.12 3.29
C ASP A 159 7.22 14.77 2.51
N VAL A 160 6.46 13.97 1.73
CA VAL A 160 5.34 14.45 0.91
C VAL A 160 4.19 15.05 1.73
N ALA A 161 4.07 14.67 3.01
CA ALA A 161 3.04 15.14 3.92
C ALA A 161 3.51 16.23 4.89
N CYS A 162 4.82 16.35 5.11
CA CYS A 162 5.39 17.22 6.16
C CYS A 162 6.23 18.37 5.60
N ILE A 163 6.68 18.27 4.36
CA ILE A 163 7.46 19.32 3.69
C ILE A 163 6.61 19.93 2.58
N PRO A 164 6.43 21.27 2.56
CA PRO A 164 5.75 21.93 1.45
C PRO A 164 6.37 21.55 0.11
N GLN A 165 5.52 21.25 -0.87
CA GLN A 165 5.95 20.90 -2.23
C GLN A 165 5.79 22.10 -3.15
N GLU A 166 6.65 22.20 -4.16
CA GLU A 166 6.58 23.26 -5.17
C GLU A 166 5.26 23.18 -5.95
N HIS A 167 4.57 24.31 -6.05
CA HIS A 167 3.33 24.48 -6.82
C HIS A 167 3.12 25.95 -7.18
N ASN A 168 2.23 26.21 -8.15
CA ASN A 168 2.05 27.55 -8.74
C ASN A 168 1.63 28.64 -7.74
N ASP A 169 0.82 28.26 -6.75
CA ASP A 169 0.28 29.18 -5.74
C ASP A 169 1.09 29.16 -4.43
N GLU A 170 2.33 28.68 -4.48
CA GLU A 170 3.20 28.57 -3.30
C GLU A 170 3.48 29.94 -2.69
N SER A 171 3.17 30.09 -1.40
CA SER A 171 3.53 31.29 -0.66
C SER A 171 5.04 31.34 -0.38
N LYS A 172 5.60 32.55 -0.26
CA LYS A 172 7.00 32.74 0.15
C LYS A 172 7.31 32.03 1.48
N GLN A 173 6.37 32.05 2.43
CA GLN A 173 6.52 31.38 3.71
C GLN A 173 6.60 29.86 3.54
N SER A 174 5.77 29.26 2.68
CA SER A 174 5.80 27.82 2.39
C SER A 174 7.12 27.41 1.74
N LYS A 175 7.66 28.24 0.84
CA LYS A 175 8.99 28.06 0.25
C LYS A 175 10.11 28.14 1.29
N ASP A 176 10.11 29.16 2.15
CA ASP A 176 11.11 29.31 3.20
C ASP A 176 11.08 28.11 4.18
N VAL A 177 9.89 27.59 4.49
CA VAL A 177 9.72 26.37 5.30
C VAL A 177 10.25 25.14 4.56
N ARG A 178 9.93 24.97 3.27
CA ARG A 178 10.47 23.86 2.47
C ARG A 178 11.99 23.86 2.50
N ASP A 179 12.62 24.99 2.20
CA ASP A 179 14.07 25.09 2.10
C ASP A 179 14.74 24.81 3.45
N GLN A 180 14.14 25.25 4.55
CA GLN A 180 14.58 24.90 5.91
C GLN A 180 14.45 23.41 6.21
N GLU A 181 13.30 22.80 5.92
CA GLU A 181 13.07 21.37 6.19
C GLU A 181 13.95 20.47 5.31
N ILE A 182 14.18 20.84 4.05
CA ILE A 182 15.14 20.16 3.16
C ILE A 182 16.56 20.25 3.74
N GLY A 183 16.98 21.43 4.20
CA GLY A 183 18.27 21.60 4.87
C GLY A 183 18.40 20.74 6.13
N ARG A 184 17.30 20.58 6.89
CA ARG A 184 17.23 19.73 8.10
C ARG A 184 17.12 18.25 7.81
N GLN A 185 16.82 17.81 6.59
CA GLN A 185 16.75 16.37 6.28
C GLN A 185 18.06 15.65 6.61
N VAL A 186 19.20 16.34 6.48
CA VAL A 186 20.50 15.79 6.90
C VAL A 186 20.51 15.51 8.40
N GLU A 187 20.02 16.42 9.24
CA GLU A 187 19.96 16.24 10.71
C GLU A 187 18.90 15.21 11.14
N ILE A 188 17.76 15.15 10.45
CA ILE A 188 16.67 14.21 10.74
C ILE A 188 17.08 12.77 10.37
N CYS A 189 17.83 12.58 9.28
CA CYS A 189 18.24 11.26 8.80
C CYS A 189 19.58 10.78 9.37
N ASP A 190 20.53 11.67 9.68
CA ASP A 190 21.86 11.30 10.24
C ASP A 190 21.78 10.91 11.72
N GLY A 191 20.67 11.22 12.38
CA GLY A 191 20.34 10.69 13.71
C GLY A 191 19.75 9.27 13.68
N SER A 192 19.44 8.67 12.53
CA SER A 192 18.66 7.40 12.41
C SER A 192 19.47 6.11 12.50
#